data_AF-A0A4Q4DQS6-F1
#
_entry.id   AF-A0A4Q4DQS6-F1
#
_cell.length_a   1.000
_cell.length_b   1.000
_cell.length_c   1.000
_cell.angle_alpha   90.00
_cell.angle_beta   90.00
_cell.angle_gamma   90.00
#
_symmetry.space_group_name_H-M   'P 1'
#
loop_
_entity.id
_entity.type
_entity.pdbx_description
1 polymer ?
#
loop_
_entity_poly.entity_id
_entity_poly.type
_entity_poly.pdbx_seq_one_letter_code
_entity_poly.pdbx_strand_id
1 'polypeptide(L)'
;MEKTLHTVGPSAEDVITVIIEFLAELEERPAQEVRAALELAGAGLPVDSILIVEILTRIENHYGIDIPADAQAARATRSVSTFADAVLDAIHERQQS
;
A
#
# COMPACT_ATOMS: atom_id res chain seq x y z
N MET A 1 -14.59 13.30 16.18
CA MET A 1 -14.57 13.22 14.71
C MET A 1 -14.99 11.80 14.38
N GLU A 2 -16.26 11.63 14.02
CA GLU A 2 -16.91 10.33 13.86
C GLU A 2 -16.37 9.61 12.61
N LYS A 3 -15.84 8.40 12.84
CA LYS A 3 -15.41 7.45 11.82
C LYS A 3 -16.66 6.89 11.17
N THR A 4 -17.09 7.48 10.06
CA THR A 4 -18.23 7.00 9.28
C THR A 4 -17.88 5.64 8.68
N LEU A 5 -18.49 4.59 9.23
CA LEU A 5 -18.48 3.25 8.65
C LEU A 5 -19.19 3.28 7.29
N HIS A 6 -18.48 2.89 6.23
CA HIS A 6 -19.10 2.33 5.03
C HIS A 6 -18.56 0.92 4.82
N THR A 7 -19.46 -0.04 4.74
CA THR A 7 -19.24 -1.47 4.49
C THR A 7 -18.96 -1.75 3.01
N VAL A 8 -17.93 -1.12 2.47
CA VAL A 8 -17.34 -1.38 1.15
C VAL A 8 -15.83 -1.45 1.40
N GLY A 9 -15.07 -2.26 0.64
CA GLY A 9 -13.64 -2.48 0.89
C GLY A 9 -12.81 -1.21 1.12
N PRO A 10 -11.58 -1.34 1.68
CA PRO A 10 -10.69 -0.21 1.92
C PRO A 10 -10.53 0.64 0.65
N SER A 11 -10.49 1.96 0.78
CA SER A 11 -10.21 2.86 -0.35
C SER A 11 -8.72 2.89 -0.69
N ALA A 12 -8.36 3.43 -1.86
CA ALA A 12 -6.95 3.63 -2.21
C ALA A 12 -6.21 4.48 -1.16
N GLU A 13 -6.87 5.47 -0.55
CA GLU A 13 -6.29 6.30 0.51
C GLU A 13 -6.06 5.52 1.81
N ASP A 14 -6.95 4.58 2.15
CA ASP A 14 -6.76 3.70 3.30
C ASP A 14 -5.55 2.79 3.08
N VAL A 15 -5.44 2.20 1.88
CA VAL A 15 -4.31 1.33 1.52
C VAL A 15 -3.00 2.12 1.50
N ILE A 16 -2.98 3.34 0.95
CA ILE A 16 -1.81 4.23 0.99
C ILE A 16 -1.43 4.55 2.43
N THR A 17 -2.39 4.81 3.30
CA THR A 17 -2.12 5.10 4.72
C THR A 17 -1.45 3.90 5.41
N VAL A 18 -1.95 2.69 5.18
CA VAL A 18 -1.33 1.45 5.71
C VAL A 18 0.08 1.24 5.14
N ILE A 19 0.29 1.47 3.83
CA ILE A 19 1.63 1.39 3.22
C ILE A 19 2.59 2.37 3.88
N ILE A 20 2.15 3.60 4.13
CA ILE A 20 2.95 4.64 4.80
C ILE A 20 3.32 4.22 6.23
N GLU A 21 2.38 3.65 6.97
CA GLU A 21 2.64 3.14 8.32
C GLU A 21 3.70 2.02 8.30
N PHE A 22 3.61 1.08 7.36
CA PHE A 22 4.62 0.03 7.22
C PHE A 22 5.99 0.57 6.77
N LEU A 23 6.02 1.53 5.84
CA LEU A 23 7.27 2.20 5.45
C LEU A 23 7.91 2.92 6.64
N ALA A 24 7.11 3.63 7.43
CA ALA A 24 7.56 4.33 8.63
C ALA A 24 8.17 3.38 9.66
N GLU A 25 7.53 2.22 9.89
CA GLU A 25 8.06 1.18 10.75
C GLU A 25 9.38 0.59 10.24
N LEU A 26 9.49 0.34 8.93
CA LEU A 26 10.68 -0.26 8.33
C LEU A 26 11.86 0.71 8.24
N GLU A 27 11.59 1.98 7.98
CA GLU A 27 12.60 3.04 7.95
C GLU A 27 12.95 3.58 9.34
N GLU A 28 12.25 3.14 10.39
CA GLU A 28 12.36 3.68 11.76
C GLU A 28 12.15 5.21 11.82
N ARG A 29 11.21 5.71 11.01
CA ARG A 29 10.92 7.13 10.85
C ARG A 29 9.44 7.45 11.05
N PRO A 30 9.07 8.68 11.41
CA PRO A 30 7.66 9.05 11.59
C PRO A 30 6.86 8.92 10.28
N ALA A 31 5.65 8.34 10.35
CA ALA A 31 4.74 8.23 9.22
C ALA A 31 4.39 9.58 8.57
N GLN A 32 4.39 10.66 9.36
CA GLN A 32 4.20 12.02 8.84
C GLN A 32 5.34 12.46 7.92
N GLU A 33 6.59 12.06 8.21
CA GLU A 33 7.74 12.37 7.34
C GLU A 33 7.67 11.59 6.03
N VAL A 34 7.30 10.31 6.10
CA VAL A 34 7.11 9.46 4.92
C VAL A 34 5.98 10.00 4.04
N ARG A 35 4.85 10.39 4.65
CA ARG A 35 3.74 11.04 3.94
C ARG A 35 4.16 12.36 3.29
N ALA A 36 4.87 13.22 4.01
CA ALA A 36 5.37 14.48 3.46
C ALA A 36 6.35 14.24 2.30
N ALA A 37 7.21 13.21 2.39
CA ALA A 37 8.11 12.83 1.31
C ALA A 37 7.34 12.35 0.07
N LEU A 38 6.27 11.58 0.25
CA LEU A 38 5.36 11.16 -0.83
C LEU A 38 4.64 12.34 -1.47
N GLU A 39 4.10 13.25 -0.67
CA GLU A 39 3.44 14.47 -1.17
C GLU A 39 4.42 15.34 -1.96
N LEU A 40 5.67 15.44 -1.50
CA LEU A 40 6.73 16.22 -2.14
C LEU A 40 7.27 15.57 -3.43
N ALA A 41 7.38 14.24 -3.45
CA ALA A 41 7.76 13.47 -4.65
C ALA A 41 6.58 13.28 -5.63
N GLY A 42 5.35 13.57 -5.19
CA GLY A 42 4.13 13.31 -5.92
C GLY A 42 3.83 11.81 -6.06
N ALA A 43 3.12 11.42 -7.11
CA ALA A 43 2.73 10.03 -7.39
C ALA A 43 3.91 9.09 -7.73
N GLY A 44 5.16 9.50 -7.49
CA GLY A 44 6.37 8.92 -8.06
C GLY A 44 7.45 8.57 -7.06
N LEU A 45 7.19 8.56 -5.74
CA LEU A 45 8.24 8.17 -4.78
C LEU A 45 8.69 6.73 -5.10
N PRO A 46 9.95 6.52 -5.48
CA PRO A 46 10.48 5.17 -5.67
C PRO A 46 10.56 4.52 -4.29
N VAL A 47 9.90 3.38 -4.15
CA VAL A 47 10.06 2.54 -2.96
C VAL A 47 11.23 1.61 -3.23
N ASP A 48 12.14 1.49 -2.27
CA ASP A 48 13.23 0.52 -2.38
C ASP A 48 12.67 -0.88 -2.59
N SER A 49 13.19 -1.60 -3.59
CA SER A 49 12.68 -2.91 -3.99
C SER A 49 12.69 -3.95 -2.87
N ILE A 50 13.59 -3.80 -1.90
CA ILE A 50 13.66 -4.63 -0.68
C ILE A 50 12.47 -4.33 0.25
N LEU A 51 12.11 -3.06 0.42
CA LEU A 51 10.99 -2.65 1.27
C LEU A 51 9.65 -3.08 0.67
N ILE A 52 9.52 -3.06 -0.66
CA ILE A 52 8.29 -3.47 -1.35
C ILE A 52 7.90 -4.92 -1.03
N VAL A 53 8.88 -5.84 -1.00
CA VAL A 53 8.60 -7.26 -0.73
C VAL A 53 8.05 -7.43 0.69
N GLU A 54 8.69 -6.81 1.68
CA GLU A 54 8.28 -6.87 3.08
C GLU A 54 6.91 -6.21 3.30
N ILE A 55 6.67 -5.05 2.68
CA ILE A 55 5.38 -4.37 2.73
C ILE A 55 4.29 -5.22 2.08
N LEU A 56 4.58 -5.87 0.95
CA LEU A 56 3.60 -6.75 0.31
C LEU A 56 3.19 -7.87 1.26
N THR A 57 4.14 -8.59 1.83
CA THR A 57 3.85 -9.69 2.77
C THR A 57 3.03 -9.20 3.97
N ARG A 58 3.31 -8.01 4.49
CA ARG A 58 2.52 -7.39 5.56
C ARG A 58 1.09 -7.04 5.12
N ILE A 59 0.91 -6.54 3.90
CA ILE A 59 -0.40 -6.21 3.33
C ILE A 59 -1.23 -7.46 3.07
N GLU A 60 -0.63 -8.49 2.46
CA GLU A 60 -1.27 -9.78 2.23
C GLU A 60 -1.80 -10.36 3.55
N ASN A 61 -0.98 -10.33 4.59
CA ASN A 61 -1.39 -10.77 5.92
C ASN A 61 -2.44 -9.84 6.58
N HIS A 62 -2.35 -8.52 6.37
CA HIS A 62 -3.29 -7.54 6.94
C HIS A 62 -4.69 -7.65 6.33
N TYR A 63 -4.79 -7.85 5.01
CA TYR A 63 -6.06 -7.93 4.29
C TYR A 63 -6.51 -9.37 3.97
N GLY A 64 -5.67 -10.38 4.26
CA GLY A 64 -5.97 -11.79 3.96
C GLY A 64 -6.03 -12.09 2.46
N ILE A 65 -5.21 -11.40 1.67
CA ILE A 65 -5.12 -11.54 0.21
C ILE A 65 -3.82 -12.19 -0.21
N ASP A 66 -3.76 -12.75 -1.42
CA ASP A 66 -2.51 -13.15 -2.08
C ASP A 66 -2.40 -12.32 -3.35
N ILE A 67 -1.30 -11.60 -3.50
CA ILE A 67 -1.00 -10.83 -4.69
C ILE A 67 -0.03 -11.67 -5.54
N PRO A 68 -0.39 -12.06 -6.77
CA PRO A 68 0.48 -12.89 -7.59
C PRO A 68 1.82 -12.19 -7.84
N ALA A 69 2.92 -12.95 -7.68
CA ALA A 69 4.28 -12.45 -7.82
C ALA A 69 4.55 -11.79 -9.20
N ASP A 70 3.84 -12.20 -10.25
CA ASP A 70 3.92 -11.58 -11.58
C ASP A 70 3.32 -10.17 -11.62
N ALA A 71 2.22 -9.93 -10.89
CA ALA A 71 1.64 -8.61 -10.72
C ALA A 71 2.50 -7.73 -9.80
N GLN A 72 3.11 -8.36 -8.78
CA GLN A 72 4.07 -7.72 -7.87
C GLN A 72 5.30 -7.22 -8.64
N ALA A 73 5.95 -8.06 -9.45
CA ALA A 73 7.17 -7.69 -10.18
C ALA A 73 6.94 -6.59 -11.23
N ALA A 74 5.78 -6.58 -11.89
CA ALA A 74 5.43 -5.55 -12.88
C ALA A 74 5.15 -4.17 -12.25
N ARG A 75 4.63 -4.13 -11.02
CA ARG A 75 4.19 -2.89 -10.34
C ARG A 75 5.17 -2.40 -9.26
N ALA A 76 6.02 -3.28 -8.72
CA ALA A 76 7.07 -3.00 -7.73
C ALA A 76 8.20 -2.08 -8.23
N THR A 77 8.06 -1.47 -9.40
CA THR A 77 9.08 -0.58 -9.97
C THR A 77 8.66 0.87 -10.08
N ARG A 78 7.40 1.25 -9.72
CA ARG A 78 6.87 2.55 -10.17
C ARG A 78 6.32 3.57 -9.19
N SER A 79 5.77 3.23 -8.02
CA SER A 79 5.50 4.18 -6.92
C SER A 79 4.59 3.56 -5.87
N VAL A 80 4.49 4.19 -4.69
CA VAL A 80 3.49 3.87 -3.66
C VAL A 80 2.06 3.89 -4.21
N SER A 81 1.72 4.82 -5.10
CA SER A 81 0.38 4.94 -5.66
C SER A 81 0.02 3.74 -6.55
N THR A 82 0.91 3.36 -7.48
CA THR A 82 0.71 2.19 -8.34
C THR A 82 0.68 0.90 -7.53
N PHE A 83 1.43 0.84 -6.43
CA PHE A 83 1.41 -0.27 -5.50
C PHE A 83 0.07 -0.35 -4.74
N ALA A 84 -0.45 0.78 -4.24
CA ALA A 84 -1.74 0.84 -3.57
C ALA A 84 -2.90 0.43 -4.50
N ASP A 85 -2.88 0.86 -5.76
CA ASP A 85 -3.88 0.45 -6.76
C ASP A 85 -3.84 -1.07 -6.99
N ALA A 86 -2.66 -1.69 -7.02
CA ALA A 86 -2.51 -3.14 -7.17
C ALA A 86 -3.13 -3.93 -6.01
N VAL A 87 -2.89 -3.44 -4.79
CA VAL A 87 -3.44 -4.03 -3.57
C VAL A 87 -4.95 -3.89 -3.58
N LEU A 88 -5.47 -2.72 -3.96
CA LEU A 88 -6.89 -2.47 -4.04
C LEU A 88 -7.58 -3.35 -5.09
N ASP A 89 -6.99 -3.52 -6.27
CA ASP A 89 -7.46 -4.44 -7.31
C ASP A 89 -7.59 -5.87 -6.73
N ALA A 90 -6.55 -6.37 -6.06
CA ALA A 90 -6.53 -7.71 -5.47
C ALA A 90 -7.57 -7.90 -4.35
N ILE A 91 -7.82 -6.86 -3.54
CA ILE A 91 -8.88 -6.88 -2.51
C ILE A 91 -10.25 -6.99 -3.16
N HIS A 92 -10.51 -6.21 -4.21
CA HIS A 92 -11.79 -6.25 -4.92
C HIS A 92 -12.03 -7.59 -5.61
N GLU A 93 -11.01 -8.16 -6.27
CA GLU A 93 -11.11 -9.49 -6.91
C GLU A 93 -11.48 -10.59 -5.90
N ARG A 94 -10.90 -10.55 -4.69
CA ARG A 94 -11.21 -11.48 -3.60
C ARG A 94 -12.63 -11.31 -3.05
N GLN A 95 -13.18 -10.10 -3.05
CA GLN A 95 -14.53 -9.82 -2.56
C GLN A 95 -15.63 -10.20 -3.56
N GLN A 96 -15.29 -10.35 -4.84
CA GLN A 96 -16.23 -10.70 -5.91
C GLN A 96 -16.28 -12.20 -6.25
N SER A 97 -15.42 -13.02 -5.63
CA SER A 97 -15.40 -14.50 -5.77
C SER A 97 -16.08 -15.21 -4.61
#